data_AF-A0A9P4GPK6-F1
#
_entry.id   AF-A0A9P4GPK6-F1
#
_cell.length_a   1.000
_cell.length_b   1.000
_cell.length_c   1.000
_cell.angle_alpha   90.00
_cell.angle_beta   90.00
_cell.angle_gamma   90.00
#
_symmetry.space_group_name_H-M   'P 1'
#
loop_
_entity.id
_entity.type
_entity.pdbx_description
1 polymer ?
#
loop_
_entity_poly.entity_id
_entity_poly.type
_entity_poly.pdbx_seq_one_letter_code
_entity_poly.pdbx_strand_id
1 'polypeptide(L)'
;MAPFMIASEGSIASRSSDELEVLHSKAQLHFRIKLEKVKKRNPCPDITIYEFYFDREKSSVKNVPHDLQLEFYFANYNAFTESGFQPQRDRNFDIVRAIWYYNLDHRHSFSRHFQGIRYNIILMVFLWAGRILESGTVDGICDDECGTFWYTYICAWMESLDNPTEFTKRDAFINVWVKSKYDLITFPRTYLQRIKKLVGTIKEMVTSTKFPPSEFIARCEDHSIDEALFAKEGFILALKWALTKEGDAQPEEMSSKVDAQAYEDLPPIRRRYTPEDVAIVEESLTEPERRTLCDVPWNSAHVKALLVDVDMSARGSGIEMDGRVHWMDMDKAEELLKRVTVDDITKMCATLGVADYGNNGDVMDMDMT
;
A
#
# COMPACT_ATOMS: atom_id res chain seq x y z
N MET A 1 -29.45 0.38 -11.46
CA MET A 1 -29.44 -0.38 -10.20
C MET A 1 -30.82 -0.29 -9.57
N ALA A 2 -31.51 -1.41 -9.38
CA ALA A 2 -32.75 -1.44 -8.61
C ALA A 2 -32.40 -1.35 -7.11
N PRO A 3 -33.07 -0.51 -6.31
CA PRO A 3 -32.83 -0.47 -4.88
C PRO A 3 -33.25 -1.82 -4.28
N PHE A 4 -32.29 -2.51 -3.66
CA PHE A 4 -32.57 -3.69 -2.84
C PHE A 4 -33.54 -3.26 -1.73
N MET A 5 -34.78 -3.75 -1.77
CA MET A 5 -35.71 -3.59 -0.64
C MET A 5 -35.14 -4.39 0.53
N ILE A 6 -34.54 -3.68 1.49
CA ILE A 6 -34.21 -4.25 2.78
C ILE A 6 -35.55 -4.57 3.44
N ALA A 7 -35.85 -5.86 3.61
CA ALA A 7 -37.01 -6.30 4.37
C ALA A 7 -37.06 -5.57 5.71
N SER A 8 -38.24 -5.04 6.07
CA SER A 8 -38.45 -4.25 7.28
C SER A 8 -37.75 -4.90 8.48
N GLU A 9 -36.91 -4.13 9.18
CA GLU A 9 -36.10 -4.59 10.31
C GLU A 9 -37.00 -5.13 11.43
N GLY A 10 -37.30 -6.43 11.38
CA GLY A 10 -37.91 -7.15 12.48
C GLY A 10 -37.01 -7.04 13.71
N SER A 11 -37.62 -6.72 14.86
CA SER A 11 -36.90 -6.62 16.14
C SER A 11 -36.12 -7.91 16.40
N ILE A 12 -34.80 -7.80 16.55
CA ILE A 12 -33.91 -8.95 16.78
C ILE A 12 -34.23 -9.67 18.10
N ALA A 13 -34.91 -9.01 19.04
CA ALA A 13 -35.39 -9.61 20.28
C ALA A 13 -36.37 -10.77 20.07
N SER A 14 -36.88 -11.00 18.85
CA SER A 14 -37.76 -12.12 18.54
C SER A 14 -37.10 -13.28 17.78
N ARG A 15 -35.78 -13.23 17.52
CA ARG A 15 -35.11 -14.30 16.79
C ARG A 15 -34.94 -15.54 17.66
N SER A 16 -35.15 -16.72 17.08
CA SER A 16 -34.93 -17.99 17.78
C SER A 16 -33.43 -18.30 17.91
N SER A 17 -33.06 -19.19 18.84
CA SER A 17 -31.66 -19.67 18.97
C SER A 17 -31.14 -20.22 17.64
N ASP A 18 -31.96 -21.02 16.95
CA ASP A 18 -31.61 -21.63 15.66
C ASP A 18 -31.32 -20.56 14.59
N GLU A 19 -32.08 -19.45 14.57
CA GLU A 19 -31.84 -18.35 13.63
C GLU A 19 -30.51 -17.63 13.92
N LEU A 20 -30.16 -17.45 15.20
CA LEU A 20 -28.90 -16.84 15.59
C LEU A 20 -27.70 -17.73 15.23
N GLU A 21 -27.85 -19.05 15.37
CA GLU A 21 -26.82 -20.01 14.97
C GLU A 21 -26.56 -19.97 13.46
N VAL A 22 -27.62 -19.95 12.65
CA VAL A 22 -27.50 -19.83 11.19
C VAL A 22 -26.79 -18.52 10.79
N LEU A 23 -27.14 -17.40 11.43
CA LEU A 23 -26.47 -16.12 11.20
C LEU A 23 -25.00 -16.15 11.62
N HIS A 24 -24.69 -16.78 12.73
CA HIS A 24 -23.32 -16.94 13.21
C HIS A 24 -22.47 -17.76 12.25
N SER A 25 -22.96 -18.92 11.80
CA SER A 25 -22.24 -19.76 10.82
C SER A 25 -21.98 -19.00 9.52
N LYS A 26 -22.97 -18.24 9.04
CA LYS A 26 -22.80 -17.37 7.87
C LYS A 26 -21.73 -16.29 8.10
N ALA A 27 -21.79 -15.61 9.25
CA ALA A 27 -20.84 -14.58 9.62
C ALA A 27 -19.41 -15.14 9.76
N GLN A 28 -19.23 -16.31 10.38
CA GLN A 28 -17.94 -17.02 10.47
C GLN A 28 -17.35 -17.31 9.08
N LEU A 29 -18.17 -17.84 8.18
CA LEU A 29 -17.74 -18.10 6.81
C LEU A 29 -17.30 -16.81 6.11
N HIS A 30 -18.14 -15.77 6.13
CA HIS A 30 -17.80 -14.49 5.51
C HIS A 30 -16.58 -13.85 6.14
N PHE A 31 -16.42 -13.94 7.46
CA PHE A 31 -15.28 -13.38 8.18
C PHE A 31 -13.99 -14.01 7.68
N ARG A 32 -13.96 -15.35 7.60
CA ARG A 32 -12.82 -16.10 7.06
C ARG A 32 -12.50 -15.69 5.63
N ILE A 33 -13.50 -15.68 4.74
CA ILE A 33 -13.33 -15.35 3.31
C ILE A 33 -12.79 -13.92 3.14
N LYS A 34 -13.46 -12.95 3.77
CA LYS A 34 -13.14 -11.54 3.59
C LYS A 34 -11.76 -11.23 4.19
N LEU A 35 -11.45 -11.75 5.37
CA LEU A 35 -10.21 -11.47 6.08
C LEU A 35 -8.98 -12.17 5.48
N GLU A 36 -9.15 -13.27 4.73
CA GLU A 36 -8.05 -14.00 4.10
C GLU A 36 -7.17 -13.09 3.21
N LYS A 37 -7.78 -12.19 2.45
CA LYS A 37 -7.06 -11.27 1.56
C LYS A 37 -6.28 -10.21 2.33
N VAL A 38 -6.85 -9.70 3.42
CA VAL A 38 -6.24 -8.68 4.26
C VAL A 38 -5.06 -9.27 5.05
N LYS A 39 -5.23 -10.43 5.71
CA LYS A 39 -4.19 -11.10 6.51
C LYS A 39 -2.93 -11.44 5.70
N LYS A 40 -3.07 -11.75 4.41
CA LYS A 40 -1.94 -12.06 3.53
C LYS A 40 -1.07 -10.85 3.17
N ARG A 41 -1.56 -9.62 3.37
CA ARG A 41 -1.02 -8.41 2.72
C ARG A 41 -0.80 -7.24 3.65
N ASN A 42 -1.49 -7.21 4.78
CA ASN A 42 -1.33 -6.22 5.82
C ASN A 42 -1.09 -6.97 7.14
N PRO A 43 -0.21 -6.48 8.05
CA PRO A 43 -0.18 -6.92 9.44
C PRO A 43 -1.51 -6.58 10.14
N CYS A 44 -2.55 -7.33 9.77
CA CYS A 44 -3.84 -7.32 10.43
C CYS A 44 -3.68 -8.06 11.75
N PRO A 45 -4.22 -7.52 12.87
CA PRO A 45 -4.25 -8.27 14.11
C PRO A 45 -4.91 -9.62 13.89
N ASP A 46 -4.43 -10.65 14.59
CA ASP A 46 -5.05 -11.97 14.57
C ASP A 46 -6.34 -11.93 15.39
N ILE A 47 -7.39 -11.37 14.78
CA ILE A 47 -8.69 -11.20 15.41
C ILE A 47 -9.56 -12.42 15.20
N THR A 48 -10.27 -12.79 16.26
CA THR A 48 -11.37 -13.75 16.22
C THR A 48 -12.68 -13.07 15.81
N ILE A 49 -13.67 -13.86 15.41
CA ILE A 49 -14.99 -13.31 15.10
C ILE A 49 -15.69 -12.71 16.33
N TYR A 50 -15.44 -13.27 17.53
CA TYR A 50 -16.02 -12.73 18.76
C TYR A 50 -15.39 -11.38 19.13
N GLU A 51 -14.08 -11.22 18.93
CA GLU A 51 -13.44 -9.90 19.05
C GLU A 51 -14.00 -8.92 18.02
N PHE A 52 -14.28 -9.35 16.81
CA PHE A 52 -14.98 -8.51 15.84
C PHE A 52 -16.40 -8.12 16.33
N TYR A 53 -17.16 -9.04 16.93
CA TYR A 53 -18.50 -8.72 17.44
C TYR A 53 -18.50 -7.73 18.62
N PHE A 54 -17.55 -7.89 19.54
CA PHE A 54 -17.62 -7.24 20.86
C PHE A 54 -16.53 -6.22 21.13
N ASP A 55 -15.46 -6.22 20.34
CA ASP A 55 -14.27 -5.39 20.57
C ASP A 55 -13.85 -4.65 19.28
N ARG A 56 -14.51 -3.50 19.06
CA ARG A 56 -14.25 -2.66 17.89
C ARG A 56 -12.82 -2.11 17.86
N GLU A 57 -12.22 -1.90 19.03
CA GLU A 57 -10.87 -1.37 19.12
C GLU A 57 -9.85 -2.43 18.70
N LYS A 58 -10.00 -3.69 19.13
CA LYS A 58 -9.15 -4.80 18.67
C LYS A 58 -9.29 -5.11 17.19
N SER A 59 -10.47 -4.91 16.61
CA SER A 59 -10.69 -5.10 15.18
C SER A 59 -10.21 -3.92 14.31
N SER A 60 -9.70 -2.85 14.92
CA SER A 60 -9.06 -1.74 14.22
C SER A 60 -7.70 -2.14 13.64
N VAL A 61 -7.46 -1.77 12.39
CA VAL A 61 -6.18 -1.94 11.70
C VAL A 61 -5.41 -0.63 11.78
N LYS A 62 -4.29 -0.65 12.51
CA LYS A 62 -3.51 0.55 12.91
C LYS A 62 -3.16 1.50 11.76
N ASN A 63 -2.83 0.97 10.58
CA ASN A 63 -2.30 1.76 9.47
C ASN A 63 -3.37 2.10 8.41
N VAL A 64 -4.64 1.97 8.78
CA VAL A 64 -5.81 2.22 7.93
C VAL A 64 -6.62 3.38 8.53
N PRO A 65 -7.13 4.33 7.73
CA PRO A 65 -8.00 5.39 8.19
C PRO A 65 -9.24 4.87 8.93
N HIS A 66 -9.76 5.63 9.89
CA HIS A 66 -10.90 5.20 10.72
C HIS A 66 -12.18 4.95 9.89
N ASP A 67 -12.39 5.74 8.85
CA ASP A 67 -13.49 5.60 7.89
C ASP A 67 -13.36 4.39 6.96
N LEU A 68 -12.16 3.82 6.84
CA LEU A 68 -11.86 2.69 5.96
C LEU A 68 -11.60 1.37 6.71
N GLN A 69 -11.97 1.27 7.99
CA GLN A 69 -11.74 0.08 8.81
C GLN A 69 -12.47 -1.17 8.31
N LEU A 70 -12.30 -2.33 8.97
CA LEU A 70 -12.82 -3.62 8.50
C LEU A 70 -14.33 -3.62 8.21
N GLU A 71 -15.09 -2.79 8.92
CA GLU A 71 -16.51 -2.54 8.64
C GLU A 71 -16.74 -2.03 7.21
N PHE A 72 -16.03 -0.98 6.78
CA PHE A 72 -16.11 -0.47 5.42
C PHE A 72 -15.67 -1.52 4.41
N TYR A 73 -14.57 -2.22 4.70
CA TYR A 73 -14.05 -3.28 3.82
C TYR A 73 -15.08 -4.42 3.64
N PHE A 74 -15.72 -4.87 4.71
CA PHE A 74 -16.70 -5.96 4.65
C PHE A 74 -18.00 -5.54 3.99
N ALA A 75 -18.46 -4.30 4.25
CA ALA A 75 -19.67 -3.75 3.64
C ALA A 75 -19.53 -3.60 2.13
N ASN A 76 -18.32 -3.26 1.66
CA ASN A 76 -18.02 -3.03 0.25
C ASN A 76 -17.26 -4.18 -0.41
N TYR A 77 -17.23 -5.37 0.19
CA TYR A 77 -16.41 -6.49 -0.29
C TYR A 77 -16.60 -6.79 -1.78
N ASN A 78 -17.85 -6.75 -2.26
CA ASN A 78 -18.16 -7.02 -3.66
C ASN A 78 -17.63 -5.94 -4.62
N ALA A 79 -17.55 -4.67 -4.19
CA ALA A 79 -16.93 -3.63 -5.02
C ALA A 79 -15.43 -3.89 -5.19
N PHE A 80 -14.76 -4.41 -4.16
CA PHE A 80 -13.35 -4.83 -4.28
C PHE A 80 -13.20 -6.07 -5.18
N THR A 81 -14.12 -7.05 -5.12
CA THR A 81 -14.04 -8.23 -6.01
C THR A 81 -14.28 -7.87 -7.47
N GLU A 82 -15.24 -6.99 -7.74
CA GLU A 82 -15.50 -6.42 -9.08
C GLU A 82 -14.26 -5.71 -9.64
N SER A 83 -13.54 -4.95 -8.80
CA SER A 83 -12.30 -4.27 -9.19
C SER A 83 -11.08 -5.20 -9.19
N GLY A 84 -11.26 -6.51 -8.98
CA GLY A 84 -10.17 -7.47 -8.88
C GLY A 84 -9.15 -7.14 -7.78
N PHE A 85 -9.58 -6.38 -6.77
CA PHE A 85 -8.74 -5.82 -5.71
C PHE A 85 -7.64 -4.87 -6.21
N GLN A 86 -7.82 -4.29 -7.40
CA GLN A 86 -6.93 -3.30 -7.99
C GLN A 86 -7.59 -1.92 -7.99
N PRO A 87 -6.81 -0.84 -7.77
CA PRO A 87 -7.37 0.50 -7.78
C PRO A 87 -7.69 0.92 -9.21
N GLN A 88 -8.86 1.52 -9.38
CA GLN A 88 -9.40 2.01 -10.65
C GLN A 88 -9.81 3.47 -10.46
N ARG A 89 -9.35 4.38 -11.33
CA ARG A 89 -9.51 5.83 -11.15
C ARG A 89 -10.96 6.30 -11.27
N ASP A 90 -11.78 5.58 -12.03
CA ASP A 90 -13.20 5.83 -12.26
C ASP A 90 -14.11 5.25 -11.17
N ARG A 91 -13.54 4.54 -10.20
CA ARG A 91 -14.28 3.96 -9.07
C ARG A 91 -14.43 4.95 -7.93
N ASN A 92 -15.29 4.57 -6.98
CA ASN A 92 -15.46 5.29 -5.73
C ASN A 92 -14.09 5.49 -5.05
N PHE A 93 -13.79 6.74 -4.70
CA PHE A 93 -12.50 7.14 -4.14
C PHE A 93 -12.14 6.39 -2.85
N ASP A 94 -13.11 6.08 -1.99
CA ASP A 94 -12.87 5.34 -0.74
C ASP A 94 -12.51 3.87 -0.99
N ILE A 95 -13.04 3.26 -2.06
CA ILE A 95 -12.61 1.91 -2.49
C ILE A 95 -11.15 1.96 -2.97
N VAL A 96 -10.79 2.98 -3.75
CA VAL A 96 -9.41 3.19 -4.19
C VAL A 96 -8.50 3.37 -2.98
N ARG A 97 -8.85 4.27 -2.05
CA ARG A 97 -8.09 4.48 -0.81
C ARG A 97 -7.92 3.19 -0.02
N ALA A 98 -9.00 2.46 0.20
CA ALA A 98 -8.96 1.20 0.94
C ALA A 98 -8.03 0.17 0.27
N ILE A 99 -7.98 0.08 -1.06
CA ILE A 99 -7.04 -0.81 -1.75
C ILE A 99 -5.58 -0.45 -1.45
N TRP A 100 -5.23 0.84 -1.47
CA TRP A 100 -3.89 1.33 -1.11
C TRP A 100 -3.56 1.06 0.37
N TYR A 101 -4.44 1.41 1.30
CA TYR A 101 -4.20 1.26 2.75
C TYR A 101 -4.17 -0.20 3.23
N TYR A 102 -5.02 -1.05 2.65
CA TYR A 102 -5.00 -2.49 2.94
C TYR A 102 -3.93 -3.26 2.17
N ASN A 103 -3.17 -2.59 1.29
CA ASN A 103 -2.17 -3.21 0.44
C ASN A 103 -2.77 -4.34 -0.42
N LEU A 104 -4.03 -4.19 -0.85
CA LEU A 104 -4.76 -5.22 -1.61
C LEU A 104 -4.20 -5.37 -3.04
N ASP A 105 -3.40 -4.42 -3.49
CA ASP A 105 -2.58 -4.58 -4.67
C ASP A 105 -1.11 -4.28 -4.35
N HIS A 106 -0.25 -5.28 -4.54
CA HIS A 106 1.21 -5.16 -4.37
C HIS A 106 1.87 -4.15 -5.31
N ARG A 107 1.18 -3.77 -6.40
CA ARG A 107 1.62 -2.74 -7.35
C ARG A 107 1.22 -1.33 -6.93
N HIS A 108 0.24 -1.20 -6.05
CA HIS A 108 -0.35 0.06 -5.60
C HIS A 108 -0.47 0.04 -4.08
N SER A 109 0.68 0.23 -3.43
CA SER A 109 0.80 0.13 -1.99
C SER A 109 1.88 1.08 -1.49
N PHE A 110 1.82 1.43 -0.20
CA PHE A 110 2.92 2.14 0.50
C PHE A 110 3.85 1.17 1.24
N SER A 111 3.63 -0.14 1.10
CA SER A 111 4.37 -1.16 1.84
C SER A 111 5.81 -1.26 1.37
N ARG A 112 6.75 -1.13 2.32
CA ARG A 112 8.18 -1.44 2.11
C ARG A 112 8.47 -2.93 1.87
N HIS A 113 7.47 -3.80 2.04
CA HIS A 113 7.64 -5.24 1.87
C HIS A 113 7.53 -5.69 0.41
N PHE A 114 6.95 -4.87 -0.48
CA PHE A 114 6.85 -5.19 -1.90
C PHE A 114 8.05 -4.66 -2.67
N GLN A 115 8.73 -5.56 -3.39
CA GLN A 115 9.98 -5.23 -4.06
C GLN A 115 9.79 -4.19 -5.16
N GLY A 116 8.70 -4.29 -5.93
CA GLY A 116 8.39 -3.31 -6.98
C GLY A 116 8.21 -1.90 -6.43
N ILE A 117 7.55 -1.76 -5.27
CA ILE A 117 7.37 -0.48 -4.60
C ILE A 117 8.72 0.13 -4.21
N ARG A 118 9.59 -0.66 -3.59
CA ARG A 118 10.94 -0.19 -3.19
C ARG A 118 11.76 0.30 -4.38
N TYR A 119 11.72 -0.39 -5.51
CA TYR A 119 12.47 0.02 -6.69
C TYR A 119 11.90 1.28 -7.35
N ASN A 120 10.58 1.47 -7.33
CA ASN A 120 9.99 2.75 -7.71
C ASN A 120 10.56 3.87 -6.82
N ILE A 121 10.54 3.71 -5.49
CA ILE A 121 11.08 4.71 -4.55
C ILE A 121 12.55 5.01 -4.81
N ILE A 122 13.40 3.98 -5.00
CA ILE A 122 14.82 4.16 -5.29
C ILE A 122 14.99 5.02 -6.55
N LEU A 123 14.32 4.67 -7.66
CA LEU A 123 14.41 5.41 -8.92
C LEU A 123 13.95 6.86 -8.77
N MET A 124 12.86 7.10 -8.02
CA MET A 124 12.36 8.45 -7.79
C MET A 124 13.34 9.28 -6.94
N VAL A 125 13.99 8.68 -5.93
CA VAL A 125 15.06 9.34 -5.15
C VAL A 125 16.26 9.66 -6.03
N PHE A 126 16.64 8.78 -6.96
CA PHE A 126 17.67 9.05 -7.96
C PHE A 126 17.32 10.25 -8.84
N LEU A 127 16.09 10.32 -9.34
CA LEU A 127 15.64 11.49 -10.11
C LEU A 127 15.63 12.77 -9.28
N TRP A 128 15.15 12.69 -8.04
CA TRP A 128 15.09 13.84 -7.16
C TRP A 128 16.49 14.42 -6.92
N ALA A 129 17.46 13.57 -6.61
CA ALA A 129 18.85 13.99 -6.48
C ALA A 129 19.41 14.56 -7.79
N GLY A 130 19.15 13.91 -8.93
CA GLY A 130 19.58 14.39 -10.24
C GLY A 130 19.04 15.77 -10.62
N ARG A 131 17.81 16.11 -10.19
CA ARG A 131 17.22 17.46 -10.35
C ARG A 131 17.94 18.51 -9.51
N ILE A 132 18.25 18.20 -8.26
CA ILE A 132 19.00 19.12 -7.36
C ILE A 132 20.38 19.46 -7.96
N LEU A 133 20.93 18.56 -8.78
CA LEU A 133 22.24 18.68 -9.38
C LEU A 133 22.31 19.45 -10.71
N GLU A 134 21.18 19.98 -11.19
CA GLU A 134 21.05 20.69 -12.49
C GLU A 134 21.73 19.96 -13.67
N SER A 135 21.88 18.64 -13.58
CA SER A 135 22.80 17.89 -14.44
C SER A 135 22.27 17.65 -15.86
N GLY A 136 21.15 18.28 -16.24
CA GLY A 136 20.43 18.04 -17.51
C GLY A 136 19.94 16.59 -17.68
N THR A 137 20.23 15.68 -16.75
CA THR A 137 19.88 14.26 -16.83
C THR A 137 18.39 14.00 -16.68
N VAL A 138 17.63 14.97 -16.18
CA VAL A 138 16.18 14.86 -15.99
C VAL A 138 15.39 15.43 -17.17
N ASP A 139 16.04 16.20 -18.04
CA ASP A 139 15.40 16.80 -19.20
C ASP A 139 14.95 15.69 -20.16
N GLY A 140 13.63 15.58 -20.34
CA GLY A 140 13.00 14.57 -21.20
C GLY A 140 12.76 13.20 -20.55
N ILE A 141 13.06 13.03 -19.26
CA ILE A 141 12.58 11.85 -18.50
C ILE A 141 11.15 12.05 -18.02
N CYS A 142 10.85 13.22 -17.46
CA CYS A 142 9.65 13.45 -16.65
C CYS A 142 9.17 14.90 -16.85
N ASP A 143 7.92 15.07 -17.29
CA ASP A 143 7.26 16.38 -17.33
C ASP A 143 6.90 16.87 -15.91
N ASP A 144 6.38 18.08 -15.78
CA ASP A 144 6.05 18.67 -14.46
C ASP A 144 5.00 17.85 -13.71
N GLU A 145 3.99 17.33 -14.41
CA GLU A 145 2.96 16.46 -13.84
C GLU A 145 3.56 15.16 -13.29
N CYS A 146 4.49 14.54 -14.01
CA CYS A 146 5.27 13.41 -13.54
C CYS A 146 6.10 13.79 -12.31
N GLY A 147 6.66 15.01 -12.30
CA GLY A 147 7.34 15.64 -11.17
C GLY A 147 6.51 15.58 -9.88
N THR A 148 5.31 16.14 -9.96
CA THR A 148 4.35 16.13 -8.84
C THR A 148 3.97 14.70 -8.44
N PHE A 149 3.76 13.81 -9.40
CA PHE A 149 3.38 12.42 -9.15
C PHE A 149 4.41 11.67 -8.30
N TRP A 150 5.68 11.62 -8.72
CA TRP A 150 6.68 10.87 -7.96
C TRP A 150 7.02 11.54 -6.63
N TYR A 151 7.04 12.89 -6.58
CA TYR A 151 7.36 13.61 -5.35
C TYR A 151 6.31 13.34 -4.26
N THR A 152 5.03 13.49 -4.61
CA THR A 152 3.94 13.19 -3.67
C THR A 152 3.93 11.73 -3.24
N TYR A 153 4.34 10.80 -4.11
CA TYR A 153 4.50 9.39 -3.75
C TYR A 153 5.61 9.16 -2.72
N ILE A 154 6.78 9.78 -2.88
CA ILE A 154 7.86 9.70 -1.89
C ILE A 154 7.37 10.23 -0.53
N CYS A 155 6.71 11.39 -0.51
CA CYS A 155 6.14 11.96 0.72
C CYS A 155 5.14 11.03 1.40
N ALA A 156 4.24 10.42 0.64
CA ALA A 156 3.27 9.45 1.12
C ALA A 156 3.93 8.18 1.67
N TRP A 157 4.97 7.69 0.99
CA TRP A 157 5.73 6.53 1.44
C TRP A 157 6.48 6.80 2.75
N MET A 158 7.12 7.97 2.89
CA MET A 158 7.77 8.39 4.14
C MET A 158 6.77 8.49 5.30
N GLU A 159 5.60 9.11 5.08
CA GLU A 159 4.52 9.16 6.09
C GLU A 159 4.14 7.76 6.57
N SER A 160 4.03 6.79 5.65
CA SER A 160 3.69 5.41 6.00
C SER A 160 4.72 4.71 6.89
N LEU A 161 5.97 5.17 6.88
CA LEU A 161 7.06 4.59 7.65
C LEU A 161 7.19 5.25 9.02
N ASP A 162 7.17 6.57 9.04
CA ASP A 162 7.52 7.36 10.22
C ASP A 162 6.28 7.68 11.06
N ASN A 163 5.15 7.97 10.41
CA ASN A 163 3.88 8.33 11.05
C ASN A 163 2.74 7.46 10.50
N PRO A 164 2.73 6.14 10.75
CA PRO A 164 1.81 5.21 10.08
C PRO A 164 0.32 5.42 10.42
N THR A 165 0.01 6.25 11.43
CA THR A 165 -1.34 6.65 11.83
C THR A 165 -1.76 8.02 11.27
N GLU A 166 -0.88 8.73 10.57
CA GLU A 166 -1.21 9.96 9.82
C GLU A 166 -1.49 9.62 8.35
N PHE A 167 -2.45 10.29 7.74
CA PHE A 167 -2.97 9.90 6.43
C PHE A 167 -2.91 11.02 5.38
N THR A 168 -2.48 12.22 5.76
CA THR A 168 -2.57 13.43 4.94
C THR A 168 -1.78 13.33 3.65
N LYS A 169 -0.51 12.90 3.72
CA LYS A 169 0.37 12.81 2.54
C LYS A 169 -0.05 11.64 1.65
N ARG A 170 -0.46 10.51 2.24
CA ARG A 170 -0.99 9.35 1.52
C ARG A 170 -2.29 9.68 0.77
N ASP A 171 -3.25 10.35 1.39
CA ASP A 171 -4.49 10.77 0.72
C ASP A 171 -4.22 11.82 -0.37
N ALA A 172 -3.29 12.74 -0.13
CA ALA A 172 -2.85 13.70 -1.15
C ALA A 172 -2.26 13.00 -2.38
N PHE A 173 -1.39 12.00 -2.19
CA PHE A 173 -0.87 11.20 -3.30
C PHE A 173 -1.97 10.41 -4.01
N ILE A 174 -2.88 9.74 -3.30
CA ILE A 174 -3.96 8.97 -3.94
C ILE A 174 -4.82 9.89 -4.82
N ASN A 175 -5.09 11.12 -4.36
CA ASN A 175 -5.80 12.13 -5.15
C ASN A 175 -5.02 12.54 -6.42
N VAL A 176 -3.70 12.71 -6.32
CA VAL A 176 -2.82 12.95 -7.50
C VAL A 176 -2.85 11.76 -8.44
N TRP A 177 -2.74 10.53 -7.94
CA TRP A 177 -2.74 9.30 -8.72
C TRP A 177 -4.07 9.08 -9.47
N VAL A 178 -5.21 9.40 -8.85
CA VAL A 178 -6.53 9.32 -9.50
C VAL A 178 -6.67 10.33 -10.63
N LYS A 179 -6.05 11.51 -10.52
CA LYS A 179 -6.16 12.59 -11.51
C LYS A 179 -5.09 12.55 -12.60
N SER A 180 -3.95 11.92 -12.34
CA SER A 180 -2.84 11.87 -13.27
C SER A 180 -3.03 10.81 -14.35
N LYS A 181 -2.27 10.95 -15.44
CA LYS A 181 -2.10 9.87 -16.43
C LYS A 181 -1.08 8.79 -16.00
N TYR A 182 -0.33 9.06 -14.95
CA TYR A 182 0.84 8.28 -14.53
C TYR A 182 0.52 7.17 -13.55
N ASP A 183 1.23 6.05 -13.69
CA ASP A 183 1.16 4.94 -12.75
C ASP A 183 2.55 4.49 -12.29
N LEU A 184 2.61 3.73 -11.19
CA LEU A 184 3.86 3.10 -10.73
C LEU A 184 4.36 2.09 -11.78
N ILE A 185 5.69 1.95 -11.88
CA ILE A 185 6.28 0.95 -12.78
C ILE A 185 5.91 -0.42 -12.25
N THR A 186 5.25 -1.21 -13.09
CA THR A 186 5.01 -2.63 -12.82
C THR A 186 6.12 -3.44 -13.45
N PHE A 187 7.07 -3.88 -12.65
CA PHE A 187 8.24 -4.60 -13.14
C PHE A 187 7.92 -6.07 -13.42
N PRO A 188 8.09 -6.57 -14.66
CA PRO A 188 8.08 -8.00 -14.93
C PRO A 188 9.18 -8.72 -14.13
N ARG A 189 8.99 -10.01 -13.83
CA ARG A 189 9.93 -10.81 -13.04
C ARG A 189 11.38 -10.75 -13.56
N THR A 190 11.56 -10.85 -14.88
CA THR A 190 12.88 -10.75 -15.53
C THR A 190 13.53 -9.40 -15.28
N TYR A 191 12.74 -8.34 -15.33
CA TYR A 191 13.19 -6.98 -15.12
C TYR A 191 13.50 -6.70 -13.64
N LEU A 192 12.68 -7.21 -12.71
CA LEU A 192 12.96 -7.16 -11.27
C LEU A 192 14.34 -7.73 -10.92
N GLN A 193 14.74 -8.86 -11.53
CA GLN A 193 16.07 -9.44 -11.30
C GLN A 193 17.21 -8.55 -11.81
N ARG A 194 17.00 -7.84 -12.92
CA ARG A 194 17.99 -6.91 -13.48
C ARG A 194 18.16 -5.69 -12.58
N ILE A 195 17.06 -5.06 -12.18
CA ILE A 195 17.09 -3.94 -11.22
C ILE A 195 17.71 -4.37 -9.90
N LYS A 196 17.33 -5.55 -9.38
CA LYS A 196 17.93 -6.12 -8.17
C LYS A 196 19.45 -6.19 -8.27
N LYS A 197 19.97 -6.68 -9.39
CA LYS A 197 21.42 -6.76 -9.61
C LYS A 197 22.07 -5.37 -9.62
N LEU A 198 21.47 -4.41 -10.33
CA LEU A 198 21.99 -3.04 -10.40
C LEU A 198 21.98 -2.36 -9.02
N VAL A 199 20.87 -2.46 -8.29
CA VAL A 199 20.74 -1.96 -6.92
C VAL A 199 21.76 -2.64 -5.99
N GLY A 200 22.01 -3.94 -6.15
CA GLY A 200 23.05 -4.67 -5.43
C GLY A 200 24.45 -4.10 -5.68
N THR A 201 24.80 -3.84 -6.94
CA THR A 201 26.08 -3.21 -7.31
C THR A 201 26.20 -1.81 -6.72
N ILE A 202 25.14 -1.00 -6.79
CA ILE A 202 25.09 0.33 -6.19
C ILE A 202 25.28 0.25 -4.67
N LYS A 203 24.64 -0.73 -4.01
CA LYS A 203 24.78 -0.95 -2.56
C LYS A 203 26.21 -1.27 -2.15
N GLU A 204 26.94 -2.04 -2.96
CA GLU A 204 28.37 -2.35 -2.74
C GLU A 204 29.28 -1.12 -2.91
N MET A 205 28.94 -0.20 -3.82
CA MET A 205 29.68 1.05 -4.01
C MET A 205 29.52 2.00 -2.82
N VAL A 206 28.38 1.94 -2.14
CA VAL A 206 27.97 2.86 -1.09
C VAL A 206 28.43 2.36 0.30
N THR A 207 29.72 2.03 0.48
CA THR A 207 30.19 1.38 1.72
C THR A 207 30.56 2.33 2.88
N SER A 208 30.84 3.60 2.62
CA SER A 208 31.29 4.57 3.64
C SER A 208 30.27 5.70 3.84
N THR A 209 29.60 5.75 4.99
CA THR A 209 28.88 6.96 5.45
C THR A 209 29.36 7.31 6.85
N LYS A 210 29.39 8.61 7.16
CA LYS A 210 29.83 9.11 8.48
C LYS A 210 28.88 8.75 9.61
N PHE A 211 27.61 8.48 9.29
CA PHE A 211 26.58 8.18 10.28
C PHE A 211 25.64 7.05 9.81
N PRO A 212 24.88 6.45 10.75
CA PRO A 212 23.92 5.39 10.45
C PRO A 212 22.81 5.89 9.52
N PRO A 213 22.38 5.12 8.52
CA PRO A 213 21.30 5.51 7.62
C PRO A 213 19.99 5.83 8.33
N SER A 214 19.73 5.22 9.49
CA SER A 214 18.55 5.47 10.32
C SER A 214 18.45 6.91 10.83
N GLU A 215 19.57 7.62 10.97
CA GLU A 215 19.60 9.02 11.44
C GLU A 215 19.34 10.02 10.31
N PHE A 216 19.29 9.59 9.04
CA PHE A 216 19.25 10.50 7.90
C PHE A 216 18.06 11.47 7.94
N ILE A 217 16.84 10.97 8.17
CA ILE A 217 15.63 11.81 8.20
C ILE A 217 15.69 12.80 9.37
N ALA A 218 15.94 12.31 10.59
CA ALA A 218 16.05 13.16 11.77
C ALA A 218 17.10 14.26 11.59
N ARG A 219 18.22 13.93 10.93
CA ARG A 219 19.28 14.89 10.64
C ARG A 219 18.96 15.89 9.52
N CYS A 220 18.05 15.55 8.62
CA CYS A 220 17.51 16.50 7.66
C CYS A 220 16.51 17.45 8.33
N GLU A 221 15.69 16.93 9.25
CA GLU A 221 14.68 17.69 9.99
C GLU A 221 15.29 18.65 11.02
N ASP A 222 16.37 18.26 11.70
CA ASP A 222 17.08 19.11 12.67
C ASP A 222 18.13 20.04 12.02
N HIS A 223 18.21 20.02 10.68
CA HIS A 223 19.19 20.75 9.87
C HIS A 223 20.66 20.46 10.25
N SER A 224 20.97 19.33 10.90
CA SER A 224 22.35 18.90 11.20
C SER A 224 23.08 18.33 9.99
N ILE A 225 22.34 17.92 8.96
CA ILE A 225 22.86 17.83 7.60
C ILE A 225 22.65 19.20 6.97
N ASP A 226 23.71 20.02 6.97
CA ASP A 226 23.71 21.27 6.23
C ASP A 226 23.57 21.01 4.72
N GLU A 227 23.19 22.04 3.97
CA GLU A 227 22.95 21.91 2.53
C GLU A 227 24.18 21.34 1.82
N ALA A 228 25.39 21.80 2.15
CA ALA A 228 26.63 21.28 1.57
C ALA A 228 26.86 19.78 1.86
N LEU A 229 26.51 19.28 3.05
CA LEU A 229 26.62 17.88 3.44
C LEU A 229 25.48 17.04 2.88
N PHE A 230 24.26 17.55 2.80
CA PHE A 230 23.14 16.87 2.15
C PHE A 230 23.46 16.69 0.67
N ALA A 231 24.01 17.72 0.11
CA ALA A 231 24.25 17.79 -1.29
C ALA A 231 25.54 16.98 -1.59
N LYS A 232 26.49 16.91 -0.64
CA LYS A 232 27.58 15.92 -0.65
C LYS A 232 27.10 14.47 -0.50
N GLU A 233 26.61 14.09 0.67
CA GLU A 233 26.40 12.70 1.04
C GLU A 233 24.92 12.29 1.01
N GLY A 234 23.99 13.23 0.94
CA GLY A 234 22.55 13.02 1.11
C GLY A 234 21.95 12.06 0.09
N PHE A 235 22.46 12.00 -1.15
CA PHE A 235 22.05 10.96 -2.10
C PHE A 235 22.44 9.54 -1.62
N ILE A 236 23.72 9.37 -1.24
CA ILE A 236 24.25 8.11 -0.72
C ILE A 236 23.50 7.71 0.56
N LEU A 237 23.19 8.69 1.40
CA LEU A 237 22.48 8.53 2.66
C LEU A 237 20.99 8.20 2.45
N ALA A 238 20.31 8.86 1.52
CA ALA A 238 18.92 8.58 1.16
C ALA A 238 18.79 7.18 0.54
N LEU A 239 19.71 6.82 -0.35
CA LEU A 239 19.78 5.48 -0.93
C LEU A 239 20.08 4.44 0.16
N LYS A 240 21.05 4.70 1.04
CA LYS A 240 21.30 3.83 2.19
C LYS A 240 20.10 3.69 3.09
N TRP A 241 19.42 4.79 3.38
CA TRP A 241 18.23 4.80 4.21
C TRP A 241 17.13 3.94 3.56
N ALA A 242 16.87 4.12 2.27
CA ALA A 242 15.92 3.30 1.51
C ALA A 242 16.32 1.80 1.53
N LEU A 243 17.61 1.50 1.35
CA LEU A 243 18.16 0.13 1.37
C LEU A 243 18.20 -0.48 2.79
N THR A 244 18.36 0.32 3.83
CA THR A 244 18.29 -0.12 5.23
C THR A 244 16.85 -0.44 5.59
N LYS A 245 15.88 0.39 5.18
CA LYS A 245 14.45 0.08 5.35
C LYS A 245 14.03 -1.16 4.57
N GLU A 246 14.70 -1.48 3.45
CA GLU A 246 14.58 -2.77 2.76
C GLU A 246 15.15 -3.94 3.59
N GLY A 247 16.30 -3.77 4.24
CA GLY A 247 16.90 -4.81 5.09
C GLY A 247 16.15 -5.07 6.40
N ASP A 248 15.56 -4.02 6.99
CA ASP A 248 14.74 -4.10 8.20
C ASP A 248 13.36 -4.72 7.94
N ALA A 249 12.90 -4.71 6.68
CA ALA A 249 11.85 -5.60 6.26
C ALA A 249 12.43 -7.02 6.31
N GLN A 250 12.31 -7.67 7.47
CA GLN A 250 12.70 -9.06 7.70
C GLN A 250 12.39 -9.88 6.45
N PRO A 251 13.29 -10.77 5.99
CA PRO A 251 12.96 -11.75 4.99
C PRO A 251 12.01 -12.76 5.64
N GLU A 252 10.78 -12.35 5.93
CA GLU A 252 9.72 -13.31 6.02
C GLU A 252 9.72 -14.00 4.66
N GLU A 253 9.93 -15.32 4.68
CA GLU A 253 9.81 -16.20 3.53
C GLU A 253 8.49 -15.98 2.75
N MET A 254 7.53 -15.25 3.33
CA MET A 254 6.35 -14.73 2.66
C MET A 254 6.65 -13.79 1.49
N SER A 255 7.55 -12.80 1.56
CA SER A 255 7.70 -11.82 0.46
C SER A 255 8.24 -12.47 -0.85
N SER A 256 9.25 -13.34 -0.76
CA SER A 256 9.82 -13.98 -1.96
C SER A 256 8.90 -15.04 -2.57
N LYS A 257 8.11 -15.73 -1.74
CA LYS A 257 7.05 -16.64 -2.21
C LYS A 257 5.85 -15.85 -2.76
N VAL A 258 5.43 -14.76 -2.11
CA VAL A 258 4.27 -13.95 -2.54
C VAL A 258 4.55 -13.22 -3.85
N ASP A 259 5.72 -12.60 -4.05
CA ASP A 259 5.95 -11.83 -5.28
C ASP A 259 6.15 -12.73 -6.53
N ALA A 260 6.64 -13.97 -6.36
CA ALA A 260 6.82 -14.93 -7.47
C ALA A 260 5.63 -15.88 -7.68
N GLN A 261 4.88 -16.21 -6.63
CA GLN A 261 3.77 -17.18 -6.64
C GLN A 261 2.39 -16.48 -6.64
N ALA A 262 2.24 -15.27 -6.11
CA ALA A 262 0.91 -14.66 -5.95
C ALA A 262 0.30 -14.10 -7.24
N TYR A 263 1.07 -13.98 -8.33
CA TYR A 263 0.54 -13.56 -9.63
C TYR A 263 0.17 -14.74 -10.54
N GLU A 264 0.92 -15.86 -10.48
CA GLU A 264 0.67 -17.03 -11.34
C GLU A 264 -0.07 -18.18 -10.62
N ASP A 265 0.07 -18.28 -9.30
CA ASP A 265 -0.34 -19.45 -8.50
C ASP A 265 -1.24 -19.13 -7.30
N LEU A 266 -1.75 -17.90 -7.17
CA LEU A 266 -3.06 -17.81 -6.53
C LEU A 266 -3.99 -18.58 -7.47
N PRO A 267 -4.50 -19.77 -7.10
CA PRO A 267 -5.55 -20.36 -7.92
C PRO A 267 -6.54 -19.22 -8.10
N PRO A 268 -6.91 -18.85 -9.34
CA PRO A 268 -8.00 -17.90 -9.53
C PRO A 268 -9.08 -18.34 -8.56
N ILE A 269 -9.72 -17.43 -7.82
CA ILE A 269 -10.74 -17.78 -6.82
C ILE A 269 -11.83 -18.60 -7.56
N ARG A 270 -11.56 -19.88 -7.70
CA ARG A 270 -12.17 -20.87 -8.61
C ARG A 270 -12.58 -22.06 -7.78
N ARG A 271 -12.00 -22.24 -6.59
CA ARG A 271 -12.75 -22.84 -5.50
C ARG A 271 -13.95 -21.94 -5.23
N ARG A 272 -15.06 -22.26 -5.89
CA ARG A 272 -16.38 -21.95 -5.34
C ARG A 272 -16.32 -22.52 -3.93
N TYR A 273 -16.57 -21.69 -2.92
CA TYR A 273 -16.95 -22.24 -1.62
C TYR A 273 -18.18 -23.09 -1.89
N THR A 274 -18.03 -24.41 -1.80
CA THR A 274 -19.18 -25.29 -1.97
C THR A 274 -19.99 -25.23 -0.68
N PRO A 275 -21.28 -25.61 -0.72
CA PRO A 275 -22.02 -25.88 0.51
C PRO A 275 -21.27 -26.82 1.48
N GLU A 276 -20.37 -27.69 0.99
CA GLU A 276 -19.53 -28.52 1.85
C GLU A 276 -18.43 -27.72 2.59
N ASP A 277 -17.86 -26.67 2.00
CA ASP A 277 -16.92 -25.77 2.70
C ASP A 277 -17.59 -24.96 3.83
N VAL A 278 -18.92 -24.82 3.75
CA VAL A 278 -19.77 -24.27 4.82
C VAL A 278 -20.00 -25.32 5.90
N ALA A 279 -20.25 -26.57 5.52
CA ALA A 279 -20.46 -27.69 6.45
C ALA A 279 -19.21 -28.01 7.29
N ILE A 280 -18.00 -27.72 6.80
CA ILE A 280 -16.75 -27.92 7.57
C ILE A 280 -16.65 -26.97 8.80
N VAL A 281 -17.45 -25.90 8.85
CA VAL A 281 -17.48 -24.98 10.00
C VAL A 281 -18.54 -25.39 11.04
N GLU A 282 -19.26 -26.50 10.82
CA GLU A 282 -20.22 -27.05 11.79
C GLU A 282 -19.52 -27.77 12.96
N GLU A 283 -18.58 -27.10 13.64
CA GLU A 283 -18.34 -27.46 15.03
C GLU A 283 -19.57 -27.02 15.82
N SER A 284 -20.21 -28.00 16.46
CA SER A 284 -21.37 -27.76 17.32
C SER A 284 -21.01 -26.71 18.37
N LEU A 285 -21.63 -25.53 18.29
CA LEU A 285 -21.44 -24.47 19.27
C LEU A 285 -21.75 -25.00 20.67
N THR A 286 -20.86 -24.71 21.61
CA THR A 286 -21.06 -25.01 23.02
C THR A 286 -22.19 -24.16 23.60
N GLU A 287 -22.84 -24.64 24.66
CA GLU A 287 -23.90 -23.86 25.34
C GLU A 287 -23.48 -22.43 25.75
N PRO A 288 -22.25 -22.19 26.27
CA PRO A 288 -21.78 -20.83 26.52
C PRO A 288 -21.69 -19.95 25.27
N GLU A 289 -21.26 -20.51 24.14
CA GLU A 289 -21.19 -19.77 22.87
C GLU A 289 -22.58 -19.42 22.36
N ARG A 290 -23.53 -20.36 22.41
CA ARG A 290 -24.93 -20.12 22.06
C ARG A 290 -25.53 -18.97 22.87
N ARG A 291 -25.27 -18.92 24.18
CA ARG A 291 -25.70 -17.79 25.03
C ARG A 291 -25.05 -16.48 24.60
N THR A 292 -23.77 -16.50 24.24
CA THR A 292 -23.04 -15.33 23.76
C THR A 292 -23.64 -14.76 22.46
N LEU A 293 -24.24 -15.60 21.60
CA LEU A 293 -24.89 -15.13 20.37
C LEU A 293 -26.10 -14.22 20.61
N CYS A 294 -26.77 -14.36 21.76
CA CYS A 294 -27.87 -13.47 22.15
C CYS A 294 -27.39 -12.04 22.42
N ASP A 295 -26.13 -11.89 22.83
CA ASP A 295 -25.51 -10.60 23.17
C ASP A 295 -24.87 -9.92 21.96
N VAL A 296 -24.67 -10.64 20.84
CA VAL A 296 -24.10 -10.08 19.63
C VAL A 296 -24.99 -8.94 19.12
N PRO A 297 -24.43 -7.75 18.84
CA PRO A 297 -25.20 -6.62 18.33
C PRO A 297 -25.49 -6.81 16.84
N TRP A 298 -26.31 -7.80 16.48
CA TRP A 298 -26.64 -8.18 15.10
C TRP A 298 -27.20 -7.05 14.25
N ASN A 299 -27.75 -6.00 14.88
CA ASN A 299 -28.26 -4.81 14.22
C ASN A 299 -27.22 -3.72 13.98
N SER A 300 -26.03 -3.83 14.58
CA SER A 300 -24.95 -2.88 14.38
C SER A 300 -24.50 -2.87 12.91
N ALA A 301 -24.12 -1.69 12.42
CA ALA A 301 -23.56 -1.55 11.08
C ALA A 301 -22.35 -2.47 10.87
N HIS A 302 -21.52 -2.63 11.90
CA HIS A 302 -20.37 -3.51 11.94
C HIS A 302 -20.69 -4.99 11.66
N VAL A 303 -21.67 -5.56 12.35
CA VAL A 303 -22.08 -6.97 12.12
C VAL A 303 -22.85 -7.11 10.81
N LYS A 304 -23.68 -6.12 10.44
CA LYS A 304 -24.38 -6.10 9.14
C LYS A 304 -23.40 -6.09 7.96
N ALA A 305 -22.31 -5.33 8.06
CA ALA A 305 -21.25 -5.28 7.04
C ALA A 305 -20.62 -6.67 6.81
N LEU A 306 -20.37 -7.42 7.88
CA LEU A 306 -19.86 -8.79 7.79
C LEU A 306 -20.83 -9.71 7.04
N LEU A 307 -22.13 -9.57 7.32
CA LEU A 307 -23.21 -10.38 6.74
C LEU A 307 -23.54 -10.07 5.27
N VAL A 308 -22.99 -9.00 4.68
CA VAL A 308 -23.11 -8.73 3.24
C VAL A 308 -22.64 -9.95 2.46
N ASP A 309 -23.51 -10.47 1.59
CA ASP A 309 -23.25 -11.66 0.79
C ASP A 309 -22.03 -11.50 -0.07
N VAL A 310 -21.19 -12.53 -0.08
CA VAL A 310 -20.01 -12.58 -0.95
C VAL A 310 -20.47 -13.01 -2.33
N ASP A 311 -20.40 -12.11 -3.30
CA ASP A 311 -20.69 -12.45 -4.69
C ASP A 311 -19.53 -13.24 -5.29
N MET A 312 -19.67 -14.57 -5.28
CA MET A 312 -18.71 -15.50 -5.88
C MET A 312 -18.71 -15.47 -7.42
N SER A 313 -19.71 -14.82 -8.03
CA SER A 313 -19.86 -14.68 -9.48
C SER A 313 -19.18 -13.43 -10.03
N ALA A 314 -19.00 -12.40 -9.20
CA ALA A 314 -18.20 -11.20 -9.47
C ALA A 314 -16.70 -11.56 -9.58
N ARG A 315 -16.36 -12.26 -10.66
CA ARG A 315 -14.98 -12.42 -11.11
C ARG A 315 -14.66 -11.15 -11.86
N GLY A 316 -13.61 -10.45 -11.44
CA GLY A 316 -13.06 -9.33 -12.20
C GLY A 316 -12.94 -9.74 -13.66
N SER A 317 -13.86 -9.26 -14.48
CA SER A 317 -13.78 -9.35 -15.93
C SER A 317 -12.42 -8.76 -16.25
N GLY A 318 -11.54 -9.57 -16.86
CA GLY A 318 -10.11 -9.29 -16.96
C GLY A 318 -9.89 -7.80 -17.11
N ILE A 319 -9.36 -7.19 -16.05
CA ILE A 319 -9.29 -5.73 -15.95
C ILE A 319 -8.38 -5.33 -17.09
N GLU A 320 -8.99 -4.75 -18.12
CA GLU A 320 -8.26 -4.18 -19.21
C GLU A 320 -7.32 -3.17 -18.56
N MET A 321 -6.02 -3.30 -18.84
CA MET A 321 -5.08 -2.30 -18.39
C MET A 321 -5.49 -1.01 -19.11
N ASP A 322 -6.27 -0.20 -18.40
CA ASP A 322 -6.46 1.22 -18.64
C ASP A 322 -5.12 1.74 -19.15
N GLY A 323 -5.07 2.39 -20.32
CA GLY A 323 -3.88 2.68 -21.13
C GLY A 323 -2.86 3.59 -20.43
N ARG A 324 -2.43 3.18 -19.25
CA ARG A 324 -1.70 3.90 -18.24
C ARG A 324 -0.25 3.95 -18.66
N VAL A 325 0.31 5.14 -18.49
CA VAL A 325 1.70 5.38 -18.76
C VAL A 325 2.42 5.24 -17.42
N HIS A 326 3.36 4.31 -17.32
CA HIS A 326 4.25 4.28 -16.15
C HIS A 326 4.97 5.63 -16.04
N TRP A 327 5.17 6.14 -14.82
CA TRP A 327 5.83 7.43 -14.59
C TRP A 327 7.25 7.49 -15.18
N MET A 328 7.86 6.33 -15.41
CA MET A 328 9.12 6.19 -16.12
C MET A 328 9.12 4.89 -16.94
N ASP A 329 9.71 4.98 -18.14
CA ASP A 329 9.94 3.81 -18.98
C ASP A 329 10.96 2.85 -18.34
N MET A 330 10.76 1.55 -18.50
CA MET A 330 11.65 0.56 -17.92
C MET A 330 13.07 0.66 -18.50
N ASP A 331 13.28 0.82 -19.80
CA ASP A 331 14.65 0.91 -20.32
C ASP A 331 15.35 2.18 -19.79
N LYS A 332 14.60 3.29 -19.66
CA LYS A 332 15.10 4.51 -18.99
C LYS A 332 15.45 4.28 -17.51
N ALA A 333 14.64 3.52 -16.77
CA ALA A 333 14.92 3.19 -15.37
C ALA A 333 16.23 2.40 -15.21
N GLU A 334 16.49 1.46 -16.12
CA GLU A 334 17.73 0.70 -16.12
C GLU A 334 18.93 1.58 -16.49
N GLU A 335 18.76 2.41 -17.51
CA GLU A 335 19.77 3.36 -17.94
C GLU A 335 20.14 4.34 -16.81
N LEU A 336 19.14 4.88 -16.12
CA LEU A 336 19.33 5.76 -14.97
C LEU A 336 20.21 5.09 -13.92
N LEU A 337 19.94 3.84 -13.55
CA LEU A 337 20.73 3.10 -12.57
C LEU A 337 22.12 2.71 -13.09
N LYS A 338 22.29 2.43 -14.39
CA LYS A 338 23.60 2.10 -14.99
C LYS A 338 24.52 3.30 -15.09
N ARG A 339 23.96 4.49 -15.30
CA ARG A 339 24.71 5.75 -15.36
C ARG A 339 25.31 6.15 -14.02
N VAL A 340 24.91 5.50 -12.94
CA VAL A 340 25.46 5.75 -11.60
C VAL A 340 26.86 5.14 -11.52
N THR A 341 27.89 5.94 -11.80
CA THR A 341 29.28 5.55 -11.51
C THR A 341 29.70 6.01 -10.11
N VAL A 342 30.81 5.45 -9.59
CA VAL A 342 31.43 5.96 -8.35
C VAL A 342 31.84 7.43 -8.51
N ASP A 343 32.29 7.82 -9.70
CA ASP A 343 32.63 9.19 -10.04
C ASP A 343 31.40 10.09 -10.11
N ASP A 344 30.28 9.60 -10.63
CA ASP A 344 29.02 10.35 -10.61
C ASP A 344 28.53 10.51 -9.19
N ILE A 345 28.51 9.43 -8.39
CA ILE A 345 28.24 9.53 -6.95
C ILE A 345 29.15 10.59 -6.32
N THR A 346 30.46 10.54 -6.57
CA THR A 346 31.43 11.49 -6.00
C THR A 346 31.28 12.92 -6.54
N LYS A 347 30.90 13.11 -7.80
CA LYS A 347 30.64 14.43 -8.42
C LYS A 347 29.31 15.01 -7.98
N MET A 348 28.27 14.18 -7.87
CA MET A 348 27.03 14.50 -7.18
C MET A 348 27.38 15.01 -5.77
N CYS A 349 28.30 14.32 -5.09
CA CYS A 349 28.79 14.78 -3.80
C CYS A 349 29.58 16.11 -3.85
N ALA A 350 30.31 16.40 -4.93
CA ALA A 350 31.27 17.51 -4.98
C ALA A 350 30.69 18.82 -5.54
N THR A 351 29.86 18.75 -6.59
CA THR A 351 29.27 19.92 -7.28
C THR A 351 28.36 20.74 -6.37
N LEU A 352 27.81 20.06 -5.37
CA LEU A 352 26.88 20.58 -4.39
C LEU A 352 27.53 21.35 -3.23
N GLY A 353 28.87 21.48 -3.24
CA GLY A 353 29.62 22.34 -2.33
C GLY A 353 29.99 23.72 -2.89
N VAL A 354 29.43 24.16 -4.02
CA VAL A 354 29.84 25.41 -4.71
C VAL A 354 28.67 26.31 -5.15
N ALA A 355 27.40 25.94 -4.95
CA ALA A 355 26.28 26.83 -5.24
C ALA A 355 26.09 27.83 -4.08
N ASP A 356 26.80 28.95 -4.15
CA ASP A 356 26.53 30.16 -3.37
C ASP A 356 25.15 30.70 -3.77
N TYR A 357 24.08 30.19 -3.14
CA TYR A 357 22.75 30.79 -3.21
C TYR A 357 22.77 32.09 -2.39
N GLY A 358 23.34 33.12 -2.99
CA GLY A 358 23.12 34.50 -2.60
C GLY A 358 21.63 34.80 -2.68
N ASN A 359 20.99 34.79 -1.50
CA ASN A 359 20.03 35.80 -1.08
C ASN A 359 18.99 36.23 -2.14
N ASN A 360 18.05 35.35 -2.49
CA ASN A 360 16.77 35.77 -3.05
C ASN A 360 15.65 35.23 -2.16
N GLY A 361 15.21 36.10 -1.24
CA GLY A 361 13.92 35.95 -0.61
C GLY A 361 12.82 36.15 -1.66
N ASP A 362 12.35 35.05 -2.23
CA ASP A 362 11.00 34.95 -2.79
C ASP A 362 10.47 33.58 -2.37
N VAL A 363 9.78 33.58 -1.25
CA VAL A 363 8.94 32.48 -0.79
C VAL A 363 7.80 32.38 -1.81
N MET A 364 7.83 31.33 -2.63
CA MET A 364 6.61 30.91 -3.31
C MET A 364 5.64 30.38 -2.26
N ASP A 365 4.71 31.25 -1.85
CA ASP A 365 3.40 30.83 -1.36
C ASP A 365 2.74 29.99 -2.47
N MET A 366 2.86 28.67 -2.36
CA MET A 366 1.92 27.77 -3.01
C MET A 366 0.64 27.78 -2.20
N ASP A 367 -0.16 28.82 -2.42
CA ASP A 367 -1.57 28.88 -2.02
C ASP A 367 -2.30 27.72 -2.71
N MET A 368 -2.57 26.65 -1.95
CA MET A 368 -3.53 25.63 -2.35
C MET A 368 -4.92 26.13 -2.01
N THR A 369 -5.54 26.82 -2.98
CA THR A 369 -7.01 26.97 -3.08
C THR A 369 -7.54 26.24 -4.30
#